data_AF-A0A358CVB9-F1
#
_entry.id   AF-A0A358CVB9-F1
#
_cell.length_a   1.000
_cell.length_b   1.000
_cell.length_c   1.000
_cell.angle_alpha   90.00
_cell.angle_beta   90.00
_cell.angle_gamma   90.00
#
_symmetry.space_group_name_H-M   'P 1'
#
loop_
_entity.id
_entity.type
_entity.pdbx_description
1 polymer ?
#
loop_
_entity_poly.entity_id
_entity_poly.type
_entity_poly.pdbx_seq_one_letter_code
_entity_poly.pdbx_strand_id
1 'polypeptide(L)'
;NVGDNVGDVAGMGADLYESYCGSILATAALGVAAFSGVSDKDYFMQLSALFLPILIAAAGIGLSVWGIWQVRTQEDASQRSLLAALARGINLSTLAIVGVAVVLTFLLLGWSHIGVSVSVIVG
;
A
#
# COMPACT_ATOMS: atom_id res chain seq x y z
N ASN A 1 10.99 -28.86 -10.05
CA ASN A 1 11.44 -28.07 -11.22
C ASN A 1 10.32 -27.29 -11.91
N VAL A 2 9.35 -27.91 -12.61
CA VAL A 2 8.25 -27.12 -13.23
C VAL A 2 7.17 -26.76 -12.21
N GLY A 3 6.87 -27.68 -11.29
CA GLY A 3 5.93 -27.46 -10.19
C GLY A 3 6.31 -26.29 -9.28
N ASP A 4 7.59 -26.17 -8.91
CA ASP A 4 8.07 -25.07 -8.04
C ASP A 4 7.92 -23.70 -8.72
N ASN A 5 8.20 -23.60 -10.02
CA ASN A 5 7.99 -22.34 -10.75
C ASN A 5 6.49 -22.00 -10.92
N VAL A 6 5.64 -23.00 -11.16
CA VAL A 6 4.20 -22.79 -11.34
C VAL A 6 3.50 -22.48 -10.01
N GLY A 7 3.88 -23.16 -8.93
CA GLY A 7 3.32 -22.95 -7.60
C GLY A 7 3.86 -21.68 -6.95
N ASP A 8 5.18 -21.58 -6.77
CA ASP A 8 5.78 -20.55 -5.92
C ASP A 8 5.90 -19.20 -6.60
N VAL A 9 6.00 -19.16 -7.94
CA VAL A 9 6.14 -17.88 -8.68
C VAL A 9 4.80 -17.49 -9.32
N ALA A 10 4.25 -18.34 -10.20
CA ALA A 10 3.01 -17.99 -10.89
C ALA A 10 1.79 -17.98 -9.94
N GLY A 11 1.69 -18.98 -9.06
CA GLY A 11 0.62 -19.07 -8.06
C GLY A 11 0.68 -17.93 -7.04
N MET A 12 1.82 -17.75 -6.37
CA MET A 12 1.99 -16.65 -5.40
C MET A 12 1.80 -15.28 -6.05
N GLY A 13 2.28 -15.09 -7.28
CA GLY A 13 2.08 -13.84 -8.02
C GLY A 13 0.60 -13.53 -8.31
N ALA A 14 -0.18 -14.54 -8.72
CA ALA A 14 -1.61 -14.38 -8.98
C ALA A 14 -2.41 -14.11 -7.70
N ASP A 15 -2.10 -14.82 -6.61
CA ASP A 15 -2.75 -14.64 -5.30
C ASP A 15 -2.50 -13.23 -4.73
N LEU A 16 -1.25 -12.75 -4.79
CA LEU A 16 -0.90 -11.40 -4.38
C LEU A 16 -1.58 -10.34 -5.26
N TYR A 17 -1.69 -10.55 -6.57
CA TYR A 17 -2.38 -9.62 -7.45
C TYR A 17 -3.87 -9.54 -7.14
N GLU A 18 -4.54 -10.68 -6.94
CA GLU A 18 -5.96 -10.72 -6.58
C GLU A 18 -6.23 -10.01 -5.26
N SER A 19 -5.46 -10.34 -4.21
CA SER A 19 -5.57 -9.71 -2.89
C SER A 19 -5.25 -8.20 -2.93
N TYR A 20 -4.26 -7.80 -3.72
CA TYR A 20 -3.87 -6.40 -3.88
C TYR A 20 -4.96 -5.58 -4.58
N CYS A 21 -5.46 -6.04 -5.72
CA CYS A 21 -6.55 -5.36 -6.43
C CYS A 21 -7.85 -5.37 -5.60
N GLY A 22 -8.18 -6.51 -4.98
CA GLY A 22 -9.38 -6.67 -4.15
C GLY A 22 -9.42 -5.69 -2.98
N SER A 23 -8.32 -5.57 -2.23
CA SER A 23 -8.23 -4.65 -1.09
C SER A 23 -8.40 -3.18 -1.51
N ILE A 24 -7.73 -2.74 -2.58
CA ILE A 24 -7.85 -1.36 -3.08
C ILE A 24 -9.28 -1.04 -3.50
N LEU A 25 -9.90 -1.93 -4.27
CA LEU A 25 -11.27 -1.73 -4.77
C LEU A 25 -12.29 -1.77 -3.64
N ALA A 26 -12.14 -2.69 -2.68
CA ALA A 26 -13.01 -2.78 -1.52
C ALA A 26 -12.93 -1.50 -0.67
N THR A 27 -11.72 -1.00 -0.38
CA THR A 27 -11.53 0.24 0.37
C THR A 27 -12.10 1.45 -0.40
N ALA A 28 -11.91 1.51 -1.72
CA ALA A 28 -12.47 2.60 -2.54
C ALA A 28 -14.00 2.60 -2.51
N ALA A 29 -14.64 1.43 -2.65
CA ALA A 29 -16.09 1.30 -2.56
C ALA A 29 -16.62 1.69 -1.17
N LEU A 30 -15.95 1.25 -0.10
CA LEU A 30 -16.28 1.62 1.27
C LEU A 30 -16.15 3.13 1.49
N GLY A 31 -15.09 3.75 0.95
CA GLY A 31 -14.88 5.19 1.00
C GLY A 31 -16.02 5.98 0.36
N VAL A 32 -16.44 5.61 -0.85
CA VAL A 32 -17.59 6.25 -1.51
C VAL A 32 -18.87 6.07 -0.68
N ALA A 33 -19.12 4.87 -0.16
CA ALA A 33 -20.31 4.60 0.64
C ALA A 33 -20.33 5.43 1.94
N ALA A 34 -19.18 5.59 2.60
CA ALA A 34 -19.05 6.34 3.85
C ALA A 34 -19.36 7.84 3.72
N PHE A 35 -19.15 8.42 2.54
CA PHE A 35 -19.45 9.82 2.23
C PHE A 35 -20.67 10.00 1.33
N SER A 36 -21.55 8.99 1.25
CA SER A 36 -22.78 9.08 0.46
C SER A 36 -23.73 10.15 1.03
N GLY A 37 -24.01 11.18 0.23
CA GLY A 37 -24.82 12.34 0.60
C GLY A 37 -25.38 13.06 -0.63
N VAL A 38 -26.30 14.01 -0.43
CA VAL A 38 -27.08 14.66 -1.52
C VAL A 38 -26.51 16.03 -1.91
N SER A 39 -25.47 16.52 -1.22
CA SER A 39 -24.90 17.86 -1.49
C SER A 39 -23.71 17.78 -2.46
N ASP A 40 -23.45 18.86 -3.21
CA ASP A 40 -22.26 18.94 -4.09
C ASP A 40 -20.93 18.75 -3.31
N LYS A 41 -20.90 19.19 -2.05
CA LYS A 41 -19.75 18.97 -1.16
C LYS A 41 -19.51 17.47 -0.87
N ASP A 42 -20.57 16.68 -0.84
CA ASP A 42 -20.50 15.23 -0.58
C ASP A 42 -19.91 14.51 -1.79
N TYR A 43 -20.19 14.99 -3.01
CA TYR A 43 -19.60 14.45 -4.23
C TYR A 43 -18.06 14.57 -4.27
N PHE A 44 -17.53 15.75 -3.91
CA PHE A 44 -16.08 15.94 -3.81
C PHE A 44 -15.45 15.02 -2.76
N MET A 45 -16.11 14.86 -1.60
CA MET A 45 -15.63 13.95 -0.55
C MET A 45 -15.65 12.48 -0.98
N GLN A 46 -16.68 12.05 -1.72
CA GLN A 46 -16.75 10.70 -2.29
C GLN A 46 -15.60 10.45 -3.26
N LEU A 47 -15.30 11.41 -4.15
CA LEU A 47 -14.16 11.30 -5.06
C LEU A 47 -12.83 11.25 -4.30
N SER A 48 -12.64 12.13 -3.31
CA SER A 48 -11.44 12.11 -2.45
C SER A 48 -11.26 10.76 -1.76
N ALA A 49 -12.34 10.19 -1.20
CA ALA A 49 -12.31 8.90 -0.51
C ALA A 49 -12.09 7.71 -1.47
N LEU A 50 -12.60 7.80 -2.71
CA LEU A 50 -12.34 6.82 -3.76
C LEU A 50 -10.88 6.82 -4.19
N PHE A 51 -10.29 8.00 -4.39
CA PHE A 51 -8.91 8.13 -4.88
C PHE A 51 -7.87 7.88 -3.81
N LEU A 52 -8.18 8.06 -2.53
CA LEU A 52 -7.23 7.87 -1.42
C LEU A 52 -6.51 6.50 -1.46
N PRO A 53 -7.20 5.34 -1.46
CA PRO A 53 -6.53 4.03 -1.51
C PRO A 53 -5.78 3.81 -2.84
N ILE A 54 -6.27 4.36 -3.96
CA ILE A 54 -5.63 4.24 -5.27
C ILE A 54 -4.31 5.00 -5.31
N LEU A 55 -4.27 6.20 -4.76
CA LEU A 55 -3.07 7.04 -4.71
C LEU A 55 -2.04 6.49 -3.72
N ILE A 56 -2.49 5.95 -2.58
CA ILE A 56 -1.61 5.23 -1.64
C ILE A 56 -0.99 4.01 -2.34
N ALA A 57 -1.78 3.22 -3.06
CA ALA A 57 -1.29 2.08 -3.83
C ALA A 57 -0.25 2.49 -4.89
N ALA A 58 -0.54 3.53 -5.67
CA ALA A 58 0.38 4.06 -6.68
C ALA A 58 1.71 4.55 -6.08
N ALA A 59 1.64 5.30 -4.98
CA ALA A 59 2.84 5.73 -4.25
C ALA A 59 3.60 4.54 -3.66
N GLY A 60 2.90 3.53 -3.15
CA GLY A 60 3.47 2.29 -2.63
C GLY A 60 4.29 1.52 -3.66
N ILE A 61 3.84 1.49 -4.93
CA ILE A 61 4.62 0.91 -6.04
C ILE A 61 5.93 1.66 -6.24
N GLY A 62 5.91 3.00 -6.24
CA GLY A 62 7.14 3.80 -6.36
C GLY A 62 8.09 3.57 -5.18
N LEU A 63 7.55 3.52 -3.97
CA LEU A 63 8.33 3.31 -2.75
C LEU A 63 8.88 1.88 -2.63
N SER A 64 8.21 0.87 -3.19
CA SER A 64 8.72 -0.50 -3.23
C SER A 64 9.91 -0.62 -4.17
N VAL A 65 9.85 0.01 -5.34
CA VAL A 65 10.99 0.11 -6.27
C VAL A 65 12.18 0.80 -5.60
N TRP A 66 11.94 1.91 -4.90
CA TRP A 66 12.98 2.58 -4.12
C TRP A 66 13.55 1.68 -3.00
N GLY A 67 12.71 0.93 -2.29
CA GLY A 67 13.14 0.01 -1.24
C GLY A 67 14.02 -1.12 -1.73
N ILE A 68 13.78 -1.63 -2.95
CA ILE A 68 14.61 -2.65 -3.59
C ILE A 68 16.05 -2.15 -3.74
N TRP A 69 16.27 -0.89 -4.12
CA TRP A 69 17.62 -0.32 -4.25
C TRP A 69 18.38 -0.22 -2.92
N GLN A 70 17.67 -0.26 -1.80
CA GLN A 70 18.27 -0.23 -0.46
C GLN A 70 18.70 -1.61 0.03
N VAL A 71 18.27 -2.68 -0.64
CA VAL A 71 18.71 -4.05 -0.31
C VAL A 71 20.13 -4.25 -0.83
N ARG A 72 21.09 -4.31 0.09
CA ARG A 72 22.51 -4.57 -0.22
C ARG A 72 23.05 -5.71 0.63
N THR A 73 23.71 -6.67 -0.02
CA THR A 73 24.27 -7.89 0.56
C THR A 73 25.72 -8.09 0.11
N GLN A 74 26.48 -8.94 0.81
CA GLN A 74 27.86 -9.31 0.48
C GLN A 74 27.88 -10.74 -0.11
N GLU A 75 28.94 -11.10 -0.84
CA GLU A 75 29.02 -12.37 -1.59
C GLU A 75 29.05 -13.64 -0.69
N ASP A 76 29.42 -13.50 0.60
CA ASP A 76 29.39 -14.58 1.61
C ASP A 76 28.38 -14.30 2.76
N ALA A 77 27.27 -13.66 2.43
CA ALA A 77 26.24 -13.29 3.40
C ALA A 77 25.54 -14.54 4.00
N SER A 78 25.59 -14.68 5.34
CA SER A 78 24.75 -15.65 6.05
C SER A 78 23.26 -15.40 5.83
N GLN A 79 22.42 -16.44 5.96
CA GLN A 79 20.96 -16.33 5.82
C GLN A 79 20.36 -15.22 6.70
N ARG A 80 20.87 -15.04 7.92
CA ARG A 80 20.45 -13.95 8.81
C ARG A 80 20.73 -12.57 8.22
N SER A 81 21.88 -12.39 7.59
CA SER A 81 22.27 -11.12 6.96
C SER A 81 21.46 -10.83 5.69
N LEU A 82 21.10 -11.85 4.91
CA LEU A 82 20.21 -11.72 3.76
C LEU A 82 18.80 -11.28 4.18
N LEU A 83 18.22 -11.95 5.18
CA LEU A 83 16.92 -11.57 5.73
C LEU A 83 16.94 -10.16 6.33
N ALA A 84 18.03 -9.78 7.01
CA ALA A 84 18.18 -8.42 7.53
C ALA A 84 18.29 -7.37 6.41
N ALA A 85 18.94 -7.69 5.28
CA ALA A 85 18.99 -6.79 4.14
C ALA A 85 17.62 -6.59 3.48
N LEU A 86 16.86 -7.67 3.28
CA LEU A 86 15.49 -7.60 2.77
C LEU A 86 14.57 -6.81 3.74
N ALA A 87 14.64 -7.13 5.03
CA ALA A 87 13.86 -6.45 6.06
C ALA A 87 14.16 -4.94 6.11
N ARG A 88 15.41 -4.52 5.90
CA ARG A 88 15.75 -3.09 5.79
C ARG A 88 15.03 -2.42 4.62
N GLY A 89 15.05 -3.03 3.44
CA GLY A 89 14.34 -2.50 2.26
C GLY A 89 12.83 -2.38 2.52
N ILE A 90 12.21 -3.46 3.02
CA ILE A 90 10.78 -3.51 3.35
C ILE A 90 10.43 -2.45 4.40
N ASN A 91 11.14 -2.41 5.53
CA ASN A 91 10.84 -1.48 6.62
C ASN A 91 10.99 -0.02 6.21
N LEU A 92 11.97 0.30 5.37
CA LEU A 92 12.13 1.67 4.84
C LEU A 92 10.97 2.06 3.92
N SER A 93 10.53 1.17 3.02
CA SER A 93 9.34 1.41 2.19
C SER A 93 8.08 1.54 3.04
N THR A 94 7.93 0.71 4.08
CA THR A 94 6.79 0.76 5.01
C THR A 94 6.75 2.08 5.78
N LEU A 95 7.88 2.54 6.31
CA LEU A 95 7.93 3.84 7.00
C LEU A 95 7.62 5.01 6.05
N ALA A 96 8.10 4.93 4.80
CA ALA A 96 7.80 5.94 3.80
C ALA A 96 6.29 5.96 3.44
N ILE A 97 5.65 4.80 3.27
CA ILE A 97 4.22 4.75 2.93
C ILE A 97 3.33 5.22 4.09
N VAL A 98 3.75 5.00 5.35
CA VAL A 98 3.07 5.58 6.53
C VAL A 98 3.02 7.11 6.42
N GLY A 99 4.13 7.74 6.10
CA GLY A 99 4.18 9.19 5.89
C GLY A 99 3.28 9.65 4.73
N VAL A 100 3.32 8.93 3.60
CA VAL A 100 2.46 9.21 2.44
C VAL A 100 0.98 9.05 2.78
N ALA A 101 0.60 8.02 3.53
CA ALA A 101 -0.80 7.79 3.91
C ALA A 101 -1.34 8.95 4.77
N VAL A 102 -0.55 9.45 5.72
CA VAL A 102 -0.91 10.63 6.54
C VAL A 102 -1.04 11.87 5.67
N VAL A 103 -0.06 12.14 4.80
CA VAL A 103 -0.06 13.31 3.92
C VAL A 103 -1.23 13.28 2.94
N LEU A 104 -1.48 12.16 2.27
CA LEU A 104 -2.60 12.04 1.33
C LEU A 104 -3.95 12.15 2.02
N THR A 105 -4.11 11.53 3.20
CA THR A 105 -5.35 11.67 3.99
C THR A 105 -5.57 13.12 4.38
N PHE A 106 -4.52 13.81 4.84
CA PHE A 106 -4.59 15.23 5.17
C PHE A 106 -4.97 16.10 3.97
N LEU A 107 -4.36 15.86 2.79
CA LEU A 107 -4.62 16.66 1.59
C LEU A 107 -6.00 16.41 0.97
N LEU A 108 -6.49 15.15 1.00
CA LEU A 108 -7.73 14.77 0.31
C LEU A 108 -8.98 14.86 1.20
N LEU A 109 -8.86 14.50 2.48
CA LEU A 109 -9.99 14.46 3.42
C LEU A 109 -9.91 15.54 4.50
N GLY A 110 -8.76 16.20 4.68
CA GLY A 110 -8.59 17.28 5.65
C GLY A 110 -8.43 16.81 7.10
N TRP A 111 -8.24 17.78 8.00
CA TRP A 111 -7.98 17.55 9.43
C TRP A 111 -9.09 16.77 10.14
N SER A 112 -10.36 16.95 9.72
CA SER A 112 -11.51 16.29 10.36
C SER A 112 -11.49 14.77 10.22
N HIS A 113 -10.79 14.24 9.22
CA HIS A 113 -10.76 12.82 8.89
C HIS A 113 -9.37 12.20 8.98
N ILE A 114 -8.44 12.83 9.69
CA ILE A 114 -7.08 12.31 9.88
C ILE A 114 -7.07 10.93 10.58
N GLY A 115 -8.12 10.58 11.31
CA GLY A 115 -8.30 9.24 11.88
C GLY A 115 -8.28 8.12 10.82
N VAL A 116 -8.64 8.42 9.57
CA VAL A 116 -8.56 7.46 8.45
C VAL A 116 -7.12 7.02 8.21
N SER A 117 -6.12 7.92 8.31
CA SER A 117 -4.73 7.51 8.13
C SER A 117 -4.27 6.56 9.22
N VAL A 118 -4.76 6.72 10.46
CA VAL A 118 -4.46 5.79 11.55
C VAL A 118 -5.04 4.41 11.25
N SER A 119 -6.29 4.34 10.76
CA SER A 119 -6.90 3.07 10.33
C SER A 119 -6.08 2.39 9.24
N VAL A 120 -5.61 3.14 8.23
CA VAL A 120 -4.78 2.61 7.15
C VAL A 120 -3.45 2.03 7.69
N ILE A 121 -2.85 2.67 8.69
CA ILE A 121 -1.56 2.25 9.25
C ILE A 121 -1.71 1.00 10.12
N VAL A 122 -2.78 0.92 10.91
CA VAL A 122 -3.00 -0.18 11.86
C VAL A 122 -3.54 -1.44 11.17
N GLY A 123 -4.34 -1.26 10.10
CA GLY A 123 -5.09 -2.35 9.47
C GLY A 123 -6.47 -2.51 10.09
#